data_AF-A0A258ITX4-F1
#
_entry.id   AF-A0A258ITX4-F1
#
_cell.length_a   1.000
_cell.length_b   1.000
_cell.length_c   1.000
_cell.angle_alpha   90.00
_cell.angle_beta   90.00
_cell.angle_gamma   90.00
#
_symmetry.space_group_name_H-M   'P 1'
#
loop_
_entity.id
_entity.type
_entity.pdbx_description
1 polymer ?
#
loop_
_entity_poly.entity_id
_entity_poly.type
_entity_poly.pdbx_seq_one_letter_code
_entity_poly.pdbx_strand_id
1 'polypeptide(L)'
;MSSNQETRGNGDGIPHVLAHSPKDNVAVAVVEGLAANTQAFGVITEDNSTFEVFVKSDIPIGHKVALVDLKTGDTIIKYGQDVGRIVADIAKGEHVHVHNAKTKRW
;
A
#
# COMPACT_ATOMS: atom_id res chain seq x y z
N MET A 1 22.90 22.29 28.23
CA MET A 1 23.17 21.54 26.98
C MET A 1 22.10 20.48 26.86
N SER A 2 20.95 20.85 26.30
CA SER A 2 19.82 19.93 26.15
C SER A 2 20.13 18.99 24.99
N SER A 3 20.29 17.71 25.30
CA SER A 3 20.39 16.65 24.32
C SER A 3 19.04 16.52 23.60
N ASN A 4 19.03 16.88 22.31
CA ASN A 4 17.96 16.52 21.39
C ASN A 4 17.82 14.99 21.39
N GLN A 5 16.70 14.48 21.90
CA GLN A 5 16.27 13.13 21.58
C GLN A 5 15.73 13.15 20.16
N GLU A 6 16.50 12.57 19.24
CA GLU A 6 16.04 12.19 17.92
C GLU A 6 14.77 11.34 18.07
N THR A 7 13.70 11.76 17.39
CA THR A 7 12.47 11.02 17.22
C THR A 7 12.81 9.68 16.56
N ARG A 8 12.87 8.61 17.34
CA ARG A 8 12.91 7.24 16.82
C ARG A 8 11.67 7.05 15.95
N GLY A 9 11.86 6.84 14.64
CA GLY A 9 10.78 6.46 13.74
C GLY A 9 10.07 5.23 14.29
N ASN A 10 8.73 5.25 14.28
CA ASN A 10 7.85 4.23 14.85
C ASN A 10 8.26 2.80 14.44
N GLY A 11 9.03 2.13 15.30
CA GLY A 11 9.38 0.71 15.17
C GLY A 11 8.43 -0.23 15.91
N ASP A 12 7.39 0.30 16.57
CA ASP A 12 6.47 -0.44 17.46
C ASP A 12 5.00 -0.36 17.00
N GLY A 13 4.73 0.18 15.81
CA GLY A 13 3.36 0.35 15.31
C GLY A 13 2.80 -0.93 14.70
N ILE A 14 1.56 -1.28 15.04
CA ILE A 14 0.80 -2.30 14.29
C ILE A 14 0.68 -1.81 12.83
N PRO A 15 1.09 -2.58 11.82
CA PRO A 15 1.00 -2.16 10.43
C PRO A 15 -0.46 -1.94 10.01
N HIS A 16 -0.71 -0.85 9.29
CA HIS A 16 -2.02 -0.60 8.66
C HIS A 16 -2.13 -1.38 7.36
N VAL A 17 -1.01 -1.52 6.64
CA VAL A 17 -0.93 -2.16 5.32
C VAL A 17 0.28 -3.09 5.22
N LEU A 18 0.17 -4.15 4.42
CA LEU A 18 1.28 -5.06 4.12
C LEU A 18 1.52 -5.13 2.61
N ALA A 19 2.78 -5.01 2.19
CA ALA A 19 3.25 -5.44 0.88
C ALA A 19 4.02 -6.75 1.04
N HIS A 20 4.01 -7.62 0.03
CA HIS A 20 4.78 -8.86 0.14
C HIS A 20 6.24 -8.62 -0.24
N SER A 21 6.46 -8.02 -1.41
CA SER A 21 7.78 -7.82 -2.01
C SER A 21 8.12 -6.34 -2.17
N PRO A 22 9.41 -5.94 -2.16
CA PRO A 22 9.82 -4.59 -2.54
C PRO A 22 9.43 -4.20 -3.99
N LYS A 23 9.10 -5.20 -4.82
CA LYS A 23 8.62 -5.00 -6.20
C LYS A 23 7.13 -4.72 -6.29
N ASP A 24 6.38 -4.90 -5.21
CA ASP A 24 4.94 -4.71 -5.23
C ASP A 24 4.60 -3.24 -5.45
N ASN A 25 3.63 -2.98 -6.32
CA ASN A 25 3.11 -1.63 -6.54
C ASN A 25 1.76 -1.40 -5.84
N VAL A 26 1.33 -2.37 -5.04
CA VAL A 26 0.13 -2.33 -4.20
C VAL A 26 0.42 -2.98 -2.84
N ALA A 27 -0.19 -2.47 -1.78
CA ALA A 27 -0.22 -3.10 -0.46
C ALA A 27 -1.66 -3.45 -0.07
N VAL A 28 -1.85 -4.34 0.90
CA VAL A 28 -3.16 -4.78 1.41
C VAL A 28 -3.39 -4.17 2.78
N ALA A 29 -4.57 -3.56 2.99
CA ALA A 29 -4.97 -3.10 4.32
C ALA A 29 -5.23 -4.30 5.25
N VAL A 30 -4.68 -4.25 6.46
CA VAL A 30 -4.78 -5.32 7.48
C VAL A 30 -5.43 -4.85 8.78
N VAL A 31 -5.97 -3.64 8.77
CA VAL A 31 -6.79 -3.08 9.85
C VAL A 31 -8.20 -2.77 9.33
N GLU A 32 -9.19 -2.79 10.21
CA GLU A 32 -10.53 -2.31 9.87
C GLU A 32 -10.55 -0.78 9.75
N GLY A 33 -11.36 -0.26 8.83
CA GLY A 33 -11.65 1.16 8.74
C GLY A 33 -10.45 2.07 8.46
N LEU A 34 -9.51 1.66 7.58
CA LEU A 34 -8.41 2.53 7.17
C LEU A 34 -8.96 3.74 6.40
N ALA A 35 -9.08 4.87 7.10
CA ALA A 35 -9.74 6.07 6.59
C ALA A 35 -8.85 6.89 5.65
N ALA A 36 -9.47 7.65 4.75
CA ALA A 36 -8.81 8.68 3.97
C ALA A 36 -8.07 9.70 4.86
N ASN A 37 -7.02 10.31 4.31
CA ASN A 37 -6.11 11.25 4.97
C ASN A 37 -5.27 10.65 6.11
N THR A 38 -5.15 9.32 6.16
CA THR A 38 -4.28 8.62 7.12
C THR A 38 -2.86 8.50 6.57
N GLN A 39 -1.84 8.85 7.38
CA GLN A 39 -0.46 8.45 7.12
C GLN A 39 -0.30 6.99 7.58
N ALA A 40 -0.45 6.04 6.66
CA ALA A 40 -0.45 4.63 6.98
C ALA A 40 0.98 4.06 7.04
N PHE A 41 1.33 3.49 8.20
CA PHE A 41 2.52 2.66 8.38
C PHE A 41 2.35 1.29 7.72
N GLY A 42 3.35 0.86 6.95
CA GLY A 42 3.36 -0.40 6.24
C GLY A 42 4.68 -1.18 6.38
N VAL A 43 4.58 -2.49 6.18
CA VAL A 43 5.71 -3.44 6.23
C VAL A 43 5.76 -4.23 4.93
N ILE A 44 6.98 -4.44 4.41
CA ILE A 44 7.26 -5.40 3.35
C ILE A 44 7.66 -6.72 4.01
N THR A 45 6.86 -7.76 3.81
CA THR A 45 7.03 -9.03 4.55
C THR A 45 8.22 -9.87 4.07
N GLU A 46 8.69 -9.68 2.83
CA GLU A 46 9.84 -10.42 2.27
C GLU A 46 11.15 -10.08 2.98
N ASP A 47 11.38 -8.82 3.36
CA ASP A 47 12.65 -8.35 3.90
C ASP A 47 12.52 -7.59 5.25
N ASN A 48 11.31 -7.49 5.80
CA ASN A 48 10.97 -6.73 7.01
C ASN A 48 11.27 -5.22 6.92
N SER A 49 11.49 -4.68 5.72
CA SER A 49 11.59 -3.25 5.54
C SER A 49 10.23 -2.58 5.77
N THR A 50 10.26 -1.29 6.06
CA THR A 50 9.06 -0.51 6.38
C THR A 50 8.88 0.63 5.38
N PHE A 51 7.65 1.11 5.25
CA PHE A 51 7.31 2.25 4.42
C PHE A 51 6.11 3.01 5.00
N GLU A 52 5.84 4.18 4.46
CA GLU A 52 4.62 4.92 4.72
C GLU A 52 3.89 5.28 3.42
N VAL A 53 2.57 5.32 3.48
CA VAL A 53 1.71 5.76 2.38
C VAL A 53 0.60 6.67 2.91
N PHE A 54 0.48 7.85 2.32
CA PHE A 54 -0.64 8.74 2.60
C PHE A 54 -1.88 8.23 1.87
N VAL A 55 -2.89 7.77 2.61
CA VAL A 55 -4.12 7.18 2.08
C VAL A 55 -5.07 8.28 1.63
N LYS A 56 -5.58 8.19 0.39
CA LYS A 56 -6.45 9.22 -0.22
C LYS A 56 -7.94 8.87 -0.21
N SER A 57 -8.29 7.63 0.06
CA SER A 57 -9.65 7.11 0.07
C SER A 57 -9.81 6.11 1.20
N ASP A 58 -11.03 5.92 1.73
CA ASP A 58 -11.28 4.83 2.68
C ASP A 58 -10.98 3.47 2.02
N ILE A 59 -10.24 2.62 2.75
CA ILE A 59 -9.79 1.31 2.27
C ILE A 59 -10.30 0.23 3.22
N PRO A 60 -11.23 -0.63 2.78
CA PRO A 60 -11.67 -1.78 3.57
C PRO A 60 -10.52 -2.74 3.88
N ILE A 61 -10.61 -3.47 4.99
CA ILE A 61 -9.67 -4.55 5.31
C ILE A 61 -9.61 -5.58 4.17
N GLY A 62 -8.42 -6.06 3.84
CA GLY A 62 -8.17 -6.99 2.73
C GLY A 62 -8.15 -6.33 1.34
N HIS A 63 -8.55 -5.07 1.21
CA HIS A 63 -8.48 -4.34 -0.04
C HIS A 63 -7.09 -3.72 -0.25
N LYS A 64 -6.82 -3.29 -1.48
CA LYS A 64 -5.49 -2.84 -1.89
C LYS A 64 -5.38 -1.31 -1.90
N VAL A 65 -4.23 -0.80 -1.52
CA VAL A 65 -3.79 0.59 -1.69
C VAL A 65 -2.70 0.65 -2.77
N ALA A 66 -2.73 1.66 -3.64
CA ALA A 66 -1.66 1.91 -4.60
C ALA A 66 -0.41 2.49 -3.91
N LEU A 67 0.77 1.92 -4.15
CA LEU A 67 2.05 2.39 -3.59
C LEU A 67 2.76 3.41 -4.48
N VAL A 68 2.33 3.52 -5.73
CA VAL A 68 2.80 4.43 -6.77
C VAL A 68 1.59 4.95 -7.57
N ASP A 69 1.80 5.98 -8.39
CA ASP A 69 0.81 6.33 -9.40
C ASP A 69 0.74 5.24 -10.47
N LEU A 70 -0.48 4.83 -10.82
CA LEU A 70 -0.78 3.74 -11.75
C LEU A 70 -1.70 4.27 -12.84
N LYS A 71 -1.29 4.14 -14.09
CA LYS A 71 -2.04 4.56 -15.27
C LYS A 71 -2.83 3.42 -15.87
N THR A 72 -3.89 3.77 -16.60
CA THR A 72 -4.66 2.79 -17.37
C THR A 72 -3.75 1.97 -18.27
N GLY A 73 -3.83 0.64 -18.17
CA GLY A 73 -2.95 -0.29 -18.88
C GLY A 73 -1.74 -0.78 -18.09
N ASP A 74 -1.36 -0.10 -17.01
CA ASP A 74 -0.25 -0.53 -16.14
C ASP A 74 -0.53 -1.89 -15.50
N THR A 75 0.55 -2.58 -15.17
CA THR A 75 0.50 -3.90 -14.54
C THR A 75 0.36 -3.77 -13.02
N ILE A 76 -0.45 -4.63 -12.42
CA ILE A 76 -0.51 -4.78 -10.96
C ILE A 76 0.54 -5.82 -10.57
N ILE A 77 1.52 -5.40 -9.77
CA ILE A 77 2.56 -6.27 -9.22
C ILE A 77 2.23 -6.54 -7.75
N LYS A 78 1.98 -7.81 -7.43
CA LYS A 78 1.75 -8.29 -6.06
C LYS A 78 2.46 -9.62 -5.88
N TYR A 79 3.09 -9.84 -4.72
CA TYR A 79 3.97 -10.98 -4.50
C TYR A 79 5.17 -11.01 -5.46
N GLY A 80 5.61 -9.85 -5.94
CA GLY A 80 6.63 -9.73 -6.99
C GLY A 80 6.20 -10.28 -8.35
N GLN A 81 4.91 -10.58 -8.54
CA GLN A 81 4.36 -11.17 -9.75
C GLN A 81 3.33 -10.25 -10.40
N ASP A 82 3.21 -10.36 -11.72
CA ASP A 82 2.14 -9.76 -12.49
C ASP A 82 0.82 -10.50 -12.23
N VAL A 83 -0.13 -9.81 -11.58
CA VAL A 83 -1.42 -10.41 -11.18
C VAL A 83 -2.62 -9.78 -11.88
N GLY A 84 -2.42 -8.74 -12.67
CA GLY A 84 -3.53 -7.92 -13.15
C GLY A 84 -3.11 -6.69 -13.93
N ARG A 85 -4.12 -5.93 -14.35
CA ARG A 85 -3.94 -4.65 -15.03
C ARG A 85 -4.89 -3.59 -14.50
N ILE A 86 -4.46 -2.35 -14.64
CA ILE A 86 -5.20 -1.15 -14.30
C ILE A 86 -6.14 -0.78 -15.44
N VAL A 87 -7.38 -0.43 -15.14
CA VAL A 87 -8.42 -0.08 -16.13
C VAL A 87 -8.97 1.35 -15.99
N ALA A 88 -8.51 2.07 -14.97
CA ALA A 88 -8.70 3.50 -14.79
C ALA A 88 -7.50 4.02 -13.99
N ASP A 89 -7.08 5.28 -14.21
CA ASP A 89 -5.96 5.88 -13.48
C ASP A 89 -6.19 5.84 -11.96
N ILE A 90 -5.13 5.53 -11.21
CA ILE A 90 -5.12 5.44 -9.76
C ILE A 90 -3.89 6.21 -9.24
N ALA A 91 -4.09 7.21 -8.41
CA ALA A 91 -2.99 7.90 -7.76
C ALA A 91 -2.44 7.07 -6.59
N LYS A 92 -1.15 7.27 -6.25
CA LYS A 92 -0.58 6.72 -5.02
C LYS A 92 -1.46 7.05 -3.82
N GLY A 93 -1.74 6.04 -2.99
CA GLY A 93 -2.59 6.14 -1.81
C GLY A 93 -4.07 5.87 -2.04
N GLU A 94 -4.52 5.69 -3.29
CA GLU A 94 -5.91 5.37 -3.60
C GLU A 94 -6.21 3.87 -3.55
N HIS A 95 -7.50 3.55 -3.40
CA HIS A 95 -8.04 2.21 -3.34
C HIS A 95 -7.99 1.49 -4.70
N VAL A 96 -7.37 0.31 -4.74
CA VAL A 96 -7.28 -0.56 -5.93
C VAL A 96 -8.26 -1.74 -5.81
N HIS A 97 -9.31 -1.74 -6.62
CA HIS A 97 -10.38 -2.75 -6.59
C HIS A 97 -11.03 -2.97 -7.96
N VAL A 98 -12.11 -3.76 -8.01
CA VAL A 98 -12.70 -4.23 -9.28
C VAL A 98 -13.17 -3.13 -10.23
N HIS A 99 -13.41 -1.91 -9.75
CA HIS A 99 -13.83 -0.78 -10.58
C HIS A 99 -12.66 -0.13 -11.36
N ASN A 100 -11.42 -0.25 -10.87
CA ASN A 100 -10.22 0.33 -11.48
C ASN A 100 -9.10 -0.69 -11.76
N ALA A 101 -9.31 -1.97 -11.44
CA ALA A 101 -8.39 -3.07 -11.69
C ALA A 101 -9.09 -4.34 -12.17
N LYS A 102 -8.41 -5.11 -13.04
CA LYS A 102 -8.81 -6.46 -13.45
C LYS A 102 -7.68 -7.45 -13.19
N THR A 103 -8.00 -8.58 -12.54
CA THR A 103 -7.04 -9.68 -12.36
C THR A 103 -6.83 -10.42 -13.68
N LYS A 104 -5.61 -10.91 -13.91
CA LYS A 104 -5.35 -11.86 -14.99
C LYS A 104 -5.94 -13.22 -14.59
N ARG A 105 -6.65 -13.87 -15.51
CA ARG A 105 -7.10 -15.26 -15.32
C ARG A 105 -5.87 -16.15 -15.53
N TRP A 106 -5.70 -17.10 -14.62
CA TRP A 106 -4.72 -18.18 -14.67
C TRP A 106 -5.24 -19.29 -15.57
#